data_AF-A0A924LC32-F1
#
_entry.id   AF-A0A924LC32-F1
#
_cell.length_a   1.000
_cell.length_b   1.000
_cell.length_c   1.000
_cell.angle_alpha   90.00
_cell.angle_beta   90.00
_cell.angle_gamma   90.00
#
_symmetry.space_group_name_H-M   'P 1'
#
loop_
_entity.id
_entity.type
_entity.pdbx_description
1 polymer ?
#
loop_
_entity_poly.entity_id
_entity_poly.type
_entity_poly.pdbx_seq_one_letter_code
_entity_poly.pdbx_strand_id
1 'polypeptide(L)'
;MAERARLDQPREVRRGIRTRPRREPDPERFGRFAESTARFLGTATFIAWMTVFVVIWVGWNASFGPDRPRWDAYPFIFLTLILSLQASYAAPLILLAQNRQEARDRVTQEQERDATAQANADMEFLSREVASLRMGLGEVATRDFIRSELRNLVQELNPDSDKT
;
A
#
# COMPACT_ATOMS: atom_id res chain seq x y z
N MET A 1 -4.97 -65.66 -23.80
CA MET A 1 -4.12 -64.56 -23.27
C MET A 1 -5.06 -63.46 -22.81
N ALA A 2 -5.26 -63.33 -21.50
CA ALA A 2 -6.18 -62.34 -20.91
C ALA A 2 -5.40 -61.09 -20.49
N GLU A 3 -5.77 -59.95 -21.06
CA GLU A 3 -5.16 -58.66 -20.80
C GLU A 3 -5.63 -58.12 -19.45
N ARG A 4 -4.69 -57.94 -18.51
CA ARG A 4 -4.96 -57.46 -17.15
C ARG A 4 -5.21 -55.95 -17.21
N ALA A 5 -6.46 -55.53 -17.02
CA ALA A 5 -6.84 -54.13 -16.85
C ALA A 5 -6.10 -53.54 -15.62
N ARG A 6 -5.22 -52.55 -15.87
CA ARG A 6 -4.46 -51.88 -14.81
C ARG A 6 -5.39 -50.99 -13.97
N LEU A 7 -5.40 -51.25 -12.67
CA LEU A 7 -6.23 -50.57 -11.64
C LEU A 7 -5.61 -49.28 -11.10
N ASP A 8 -4.60 -48.71 -11.77
CA ASP A 8 -3.74 -47.66 -11.22
C ASP A 8 -4.07 -46.25 -11.72
N GLN A 9 -5.23 -46.08 -12.36
CA GLN A 9 -5.72 -44.75 -12.73
C GLN A 9 -6.91 -44.41 -11.84
N PRO A 10 -6.84 -43.35 -11.00
CA PRO A 10 -8.01 -42.88 -10.29
C PRO A 10 -9.05 -42.45 -11.33
N ARG A 11 -10.16 -43.19 -11.37
CA ARG A 11 -11.33 -42.87 -12.17
C ARG A 11 -11.81 -41.49 -11.74
N GLU A 12 -11.58 -40.47 -12.57
CA GLU A 12 -12.17 -39.15 -12.39
C GLU A 12 -13.69 -39.29 -12.58
N VAL A 13 -14.39 -39.46 -11.46
CA VAL A 13 -15.84 -39.36 -11.40
C VAL A 13 -16.18 -37.91 -11.73
N ARG A 14 -16.44 -37.67 -13.02
CA ARG A 14 -16.92 -36.41 -13.57
C ARG A 14 -18.29 -36.12 -12.97
N ARG A 15 -18.27 -35.60 -11.74
CA ARG A 15 -19.44 -35.19 -10.98
C ARG A 15 -19.97 -33.95 -11.68
N GLY A 16 -20.98 -34.13 -12.52
CA GLY A 16 -21.75 -33.08 -13.16
C GLY A 16 -22.51 -32.27 -12.09
N ILE A 17 -21.78 -31.44 -11.34
CA ILE A 17 -22.37 -30.37 -10.56
C ILE A 17 -22.60 -29.26 -11.57
N ARG A 18 -23.86 -29.16 -11.98
CA ARG A 18 -24.44 -28.04 -12.72
C ARG A 18 -24.07 -26.75 -11.99
N THR A 19 -22.96 -26.13 -12.39
CA THR A 19 -22.50 -24.85 -11.86
C THR A 19 -23.54 -23.82 -12.24
N ARG A 20 -24.36 -23.40 -11.26
CA ARG A 20 -25.12 -22.16 -11.40
C ARG A 20 -24.09 -21.07 -11.73
N PRO A 21 -24.30 -20.25 -12.77
CA PRO A 21 -23.45 -19.08 -12.97
C PRO A 21 -23.60 -18.23 -11.72
N ARG A 22 -22.56 -18.23 -10.87
CA ARG A 22 -22.42 -17.28 -9.78
C ARG A 22 -22.33 -15.94 -10.48
N ARG A 23 -23.41 -15.15 -10.44
CA ARG A 23 -23.33 -13.71 -10.74
C ARG A 23 -22.39 -13.15 -9.69
N GLU A 24 -21.09 -13.17 -9.97
CA GLU A 24 -20.10 -12.43 -9.21
C GLU A 24 -20.46 -10.95 -9.42
N PRO A 25 -20.84 -10.22 -8.36
CA PRO A 25 -21.04 -8.78 -8.46
C PRO A 25 -19.74 -8.19 -8.98
N ASP A 26 -19.81 -7.53 -10.15
CA ASP A 26 -18.69 -6.97 -10.90
C ASP A 26 -17.78 -6.14 -9.96
N PRO A 27 -16.67 -6.71 -9.45
CA PRO A 27 -15.93 -6.15 -8.31
C PRO A 27 -15.30 -4.80 -8.65
N GLU A 28 -15.11 -4.52 -9.94
CA GLU A 28 -14.57 -3.27 -10.47
C GLU A 28 -15.57 -2.11 -10.44
N ARG A 29 -16.88 -2.39 -10.53
CA ARG A 29 -17.91 -1.35 -10.38
C ARG A 29 -18.09 -0.97 -8.92
N PHE A 30 -18.17 -1.96 -8.03
CA PHE A 30 -18.26 -1.76 -6.59
C PHE A 30 -16.99 -1.10 -6.03
N GLY A 31 -15.81 -1.49 -6.52
CA GLY A 31 -14.54 -0.91 -6.10
C GLY A 31 -14.42 0.58 -6.41
N ARG A 32 -14.83 1.01 -7.61
CA ARG A 32 -14.84 2.43 -7.99
C ARG A 32 -15.85 3.26 -7.18
N PHE A 33 -17.02 2.68 -6.89
CA PHE A 33 -18.02 3.33 -6.05
C PHE A 33 -17.54 3.50 -4.59
N ALA A 34 -16.94 2.45 -4.01
CA ALA A 34 -16.38 2.51 -2.66
C ALA A 34 -15.24 3.54 -2.55
N GLU A 35 -14.36 3.62 -3.55
CA GLU A 35 -13.24 4.58 -3.60
C GLU A 35 -13.69 6.04 -3.78
N SER A 36 -14.82 6.26 -4.47
CA SER A 36 -15.47 7.58 -4.53
C SER A 36 -16.12 7.93 -3.20
N THR A 37 -16.82 6.98 -2.58
CA THR A 37 -17.51 7.18 -1.30
C THR A 37 -16.52 7.43 -0.16
N ALA A 38 -15.38 6.72 -0.14
CA ALA A 38 -14.32 6.93 0.85
C ALA A 38 -13.73 8.34 0.77
N ARG A 39 -13.44 8.83 -0.45
CA ARG A 39 -12.98 10.21 -0.66
C ARG A 39 -14.04 11.25 -0.26
N PHE A 40 -15.32 10.95 -0.53
CA PHE A 40 -16.43 11.83 -0.20
C PHE A 40 -16.65 11.95 1.33
N LEU A 41 -16.66 10.82 2.05
CA LEU A 41 -16.83 10.79 3.52
C LEU A 41 -15.66 11.45 4.27
N GLY A 42 -14.44 11.39 3.74
CA GLY A 42 -13.26 12.00 4.35
C GLY A 42 -13.14 13.53 4.14
N THR A 43 -14.04 14.14 3.36
CA THR A 43 -13.95 15.56 3.01
C THR A 43 -14.74 16.43 4.01
N ALA A 44 -14.16 17.55 4.45
CA ALA A 44 -14.82 18.51 5.36
C ALA A 44 -16.16 19.06 4.81
N THR A 45 -16.31 19.09 3.49
CA THR A 45 -17.54 19.47 2.79
C THR A 45 -18.73 18.57 3.12
N PHE A 46 -18.53 17.27 3.35
CA PHE A 46 -19.62 16.36 3.72
C PHE A 46 -20.23 16.75 5.08
N ILE A 47 -19.37 17.03 6.06
CA ILE A 47 -19.78 17.46 7.40
C ILE A 47 -20.54 18.79 7.30
N ALA A 48 -20.02 19.76 6.55
CA ALA A 48 -20.68 21.04 6.35
C ALA A 48 -22.09 20.88 5.73
N TRP A 49 -22.22 20.05 4.70
CA TRP A 49 -23.51 19.78 4.05
C TRP A 49 -24.50 19.10 5.00
N MET A 50 -24.05 18.10 5.77
CA MET A 50 -24.87 17.43 6.78
C MET A 50 -25.33 18.38 7.89
N THR A 51 -24.47 19.28 8.36
CA THR A 51 -24.84 20.31 9.33
C THR A 51 -25.91 21.24 8.77
N VAL A 52 -25.74 21.73 7.53
CA VAL A 52 -26.72 22.58 6.86
C VAL A 52 -28.07 21.86 6.71
N PHE A 53 -28.07 20.59 6.32
CA PHE A 53 -29.29 19.78 6.24
C PHE A 53 -30.03 19.69 7.57
N VAL A 54 -29.32 19.40 8.67
CA VAL A 54 -29.91 19.33 10.02
C VAL A 54 -30.47 20.68 10.44
N VAL A 55 -29.74 21.78 10.21
CA VAL A 55 -30.20 23.14 10.53
C VAL A 55 -31.45 23.51 9.73
N ILE A 56 -31.50 23.20 8.43
CA ILE A 56 -32.68 23.45 7.61
C ILE A 56 -33.86 22.61 8.10
N TRP A 57 -33.65 21.33 8.44
CA TRP A 57 -34.73 20.45 8.91
C TRP A 57 -35.33 20.94 10.22
N VAL A 58 -34.47 21.26 11.20
CA VAL A 58 -34.87 21.79 12.49
C VAL A 58 -35.53 23.16 12.31
N GLY A 59 -34.94 24.04 11.50
CA GLY A 59 -35.49 25.36 11.19
C GLY A 59 -36.88 25.26 10.54
N TRP A 60 -37.05 24.37 9.56
CA TRP A 60 -38.33 24.10 8.92
C TRP A 60 -39.37 23.60 9.94
N ASN A 61 -39.07 22.51 10.67
CA ASN A 61 -40.02 21.93 11.63
C ASN A 61 -40.28 22.81 12.86
N ALA A 62 -39.32 23.60 13.32
CA ALA A 62 -39.48 24.53 14.43
C ALA A 62 -40.25 25.80 14.03
N SER A 63 -40.15 26.22 12.76
CA SER A 63 -40.87 27.41 12.25
C SER A 63 -42.36 27.15 11.99
N PHE A 64 -42.79 25.88 11.89
CA PHE A 64 -44.22 25.54 11.92
C PHE A 64 -44.76 25.67 13.35
N GLY A 65 -45.22 26.88 13.66
CA GLY A 65 -45.97 27.23 14.86
C GLY A 65 -47.36 26.55 14.94
N PRO A 66 -48.10 26.75 16.05
CA PRO A 66 -49.17 25.88 16.56
C PRO A 66 -50.38 25.60 15.64
N ASP A 67 -50.51 26.33 14.52
CA ASP A 67 -51.69 26.24 13.64
C ASP A 67 -51.56 25.21 12.51
N ARG A 68 -50.42 24.52 12.37
CA ARG A 68 -50.21 23.47 11.35
C ARG A 68 -49.73 22.16 11.97
N PRO A 69 -50.11 21.00 11.38
CA PRO A 69 -49.60 19.71 11.82
C PRO A 69 -48.07 19.71 11.73
N ARG A 70 -47.40 19.62 12.89
CA ARG A 70 -45.95 19.51 12.99
C ARG A 70 -45.53 18.16 12.45
N TRP A 71 -44.84 18.15 11.30
CA TRP A 71 -44.40 16.92 10.65
C TRP A 71 -43.43 16.13 11.54
N ASP A 72 -42.53 16.81 12.23
CA ASP A 72 -41.56 16.22 13.18
C ASP A 72 -41.39 17.14 14.41
N ALA A 73 -42.28 16.97 15.40
CA ALA A 73 -42.22 17.75 16.64
C ALA A 73 -41.05 17.31 17.54
N TYR A 74 -40.53 18.23 18.37
CA TYR A 74 -39.53 17.90 19.40
C TYR A 74 -40.00 16.67 20.20
N PRO A 75 -39.24 15.55 20.23
CA PRO A 75 -37.78 15.43 20.09
C PRO A 75 -37.21 15.05 18.68
N PHE A 76 -37.92 15.32 17.58
CA PHE A 76 -37.48 15.02 16.20
C PHE A 76 -37.24 13.53 15.92
N ILE A 77 -38.29 12.72 16.08
CA ILE A 77 -38.19 11.26 15.95
C ILE A 77 -37.81 10.84 14.52
N PHE A 78 -38.31 11.56 13.50
CA PHE A 78 -38.04 11.20 12.11
C PHE A 78 -36.60 11.52 11.73
N LEU A 79 -36.09 12.68 12.12
CA LEU A 79 -34.68 13.02 11.93
C LEU A 79 -33.77 11.98 12.59
N THR A 80 -34.10 11.58 13.82
CA THR A 80 -33.33 10.56 14.55
C THR A 80 -33.37 9.20 13.86
N LEU A 81 -34.53 8.78 13.36
CA LEU A 81 -34.68 7.53 12.60
C LEU A 81 -33.85 7.55 11.31
N ILE A 82 -33.88 8.65 10.57
CA ILE A 82 -33.10 8.79 9.33
C ILE A 82 -31.59 8.76 9.63
N LEU A 83 -31.12 9.48 10.65
CA LEU A 83 -29.70 9.49 11.01
C LEU A 83 -29.20 8.14 11.51
N SER A 84 -30.00 7.43 12.33
CA SER A 84 -29.64 6.08 12.79
C SER A 84 -29.60 5.06 11.64
N LEU A 85 -30.54 5.14 10.70
CA LEU A 85 -30.52 4.32 9.49
C LEU A 85 -29.31 4.64 8.61
N GLN A 86 -28.98 5.93 8.47
CA GLN A 86 -27.82 6.39 7.70
C GLN A 86 -26.51 5.83 8.27
N ALA A 87 -26.33 5.87 9.60
CA ALA A 87 -25.18 5.26 10.25
C ALA A 87 -25.11 3.74 10.05
N SER A 88 -26.26 3.06 10.13
CA SER A 88 -26.35 1.61 9.94
C SER A 88 -25.95 1.17 8.52
N TYR A 89 -26.34 1.93 7.49
CA TYR A 89 -25.96 1.62 6.11
C TYR A 89 -24.54 2.08 5.75
N ALA A 90 -24.01 3.11 6.44
CA ALA A 90 -22.64 3.57 6.23
C ALA A 90 -21.60 2.52 6.67
N ALA A 91 -21.82 1.86 7.81
CA ALA A 91 -20.91 0.85 8.36
C ALA A 91 -20.49 -0.26 7.37
N PRO A 92 -21.40 -1.01 6.71
CA PRO A 92 -21.02 -2.04 5.76
C PRO A 92 -20.33 -1.48 4.51
N LEU A 93 -20.68 -0.27 4.09
CA LEU A 93 -20.06 0.40 2.95
C LEU A 93 -18.61 0.80 3.25
N ILE A 94 -18.37 1.30 4.47
CA ILE A 94 -17.04 1.62 4.98
C ILE A 94 -16.20 0.34 5.09
N LEU A 95 -16.75 -0.75 5.64
CA LEU A 95 -16.04 -2.03 5.75
C LEU A 95 -15.60 -2.57 4.38
N LEU A 96 -16.44 -2.42 3.34
CA LEU A 96 -16.08 -2.80 1.98
C LEU A 96 -14.98 -1.91 1.38
N ALA A 97 -15.02 -0.60 1.67
CA ALA A 97 -13.95 0.31 1.27
C ALA A 97 -12.62 -0.02 1.98
N GLN A 98 -12.69 -0.35 3.28
CA GLN A 98 -11.54 -0.75 4.10
C GLN A 98 -10.89 -2.03 3.60
N ASN A 99 -11.65 -3.12 3.38
CA ASN A 99 -11.11 -4.39 2.86
C ASN A 99 -10.31 -4.22 1.56
N ARG A 100 -10.72 -3.27 0.71
CA ARG A 100 -10.01 -2.98 -0.55
C ARG A 100 -8.75 -2.14 -0.34
N GLN A 101 -8.81 -1.16 0.57
CA GLN A 101 -7.62 -0.39 0.94
C GLN A 101 -6.56 -1.32 1.55
N GLU A 102 -6.96 -2.19 2.48
CA GLU A 102 -6.08 -3.19 3.10
C GLU A 102 -5.45 -4.15 2.08
N ALA A 103 -6.21 -4.57 1.05
CA ALA A 103 -5.66 -5.41 -0.02
C ALA A 103 -4.57 -4.70 -0.85
N ARG A 104 -4.74 -3.40 -1.14
CA ARG A 104 -3.71 -2.59 -1.81
C ARG A 104 -2.49 -2.35 -0.92
N ASP A 105 -2.75 -2.02 0.34
CA ASP A 105 -1.70 -1.75 1.33
C ASP A 105 -0.84 -3.00 1.58
N ARG A 106 -1.46 -4.20 1.56
CA ARG A 106 -0.73 -5.47 1.65
C ARG A 106 0.23 -5.69 0.48
N VAL A 107 -0.22 -5.48 -0.75
CA VAL A 107 0.63 -5.63 -1.95
C VAL A 107 1.78 -4.63 -1.92
N THR A 108 1.49 -3.38 -1.54
CA THR A 108 2.50 -2.33 -1.39
C THR A 108 3.52 -2.72 -0.33
N GLN A 109 3.08 -3.24 0.83
CA GLN A 109 3.95 -3.69 1.90
C GLN A 109 4.81 -4.89 1.49
N GLU A 110 4.29 -5.84 0.72
CA GLU A 110 5.07 -6.96 0.19
C GLU A 110 6.17 -6.46 -0.77
N GLN A 111 5.85 -5.53 -1.67
CA GLN A 111 6.83 -4.91 -2.57
C GLN A 111 7.90 -4.11 -1.82
N GLU A 112 7.50 -3.34 -0.80
CA GLU A 112 8.45 -2.59 0.05
C GLU A 112 9.41 -3.52 0.80
N ARG A 113 8.93 -4.68 1.25
CA ARG A 113 9.79 -5.70 1.89
C ARG A 113 10.81 -6.24 0.91
N ASP A 114 10.40 -6.62 -0.29
CA ASP A 114 11.32 -7.13 -1.31
C ASP A 114 12.35 -6.08 -1.74
N ALA A 115 11.90 -4.84 -1.95
CA ALA A 115 12.79 -3.71 -2.25
C ALA A 115 13.79 -3.43 -1.12
N THR A 116 13.35 -3.52 0.14
CA THR A 116 14.22 -3.35 1.31
C THR A 116 15.24 -4.48 1.42
N ALA A 117 14.82 -5.72 1.14
CA ALA A 117 15.72 -6.87 1.13
C ALA A 117 16.81 -6.72 0.05
N GLN A 118 16.43 -6.28 -1.15
CA GLN A 118 17.37 -6.01 -2.24
C GLN A 118 18.32 -4.86 -1.90
N ALA A 119 17.80 -3.75 -1.36
CA ALA A 119 18.61 -2.62 -0.94
C ALA A 119 19.64 -3.01 0.14
N ASN A 120 19.27 -3.87 1.09
CA ASN A 120 20.22 -4.39 2.08
C ASN A 120 21.32 -5.25 1.45
N ALA A 121 20.98 -6.09 0.48
CA ALA A 121 21.97 -6.90 -0.24
C ALA A 121 22.93 -6.03 -1.07
N ASP A 122 22.41 -5.00 -1.74
CA ASP A 122 23.22 -4.04 -2.50
C ASP A 122 24.15 -3.24 -1.57
N MET A 123 23.67 -2.82 -0.41
CA MET A 123 24.50 -2.16 0.61
C MET A 123 25.60 -3.08 1.14
N GLU A 124 25.29 -4.37 1.36
CA GLU A 124 26.30 -5.35 1.79
C GLU A 124 27.37 -5.56 0.70
N PHE A 125 26.95 -5.65 -0.55
CA PHE A 125 27.86 -5.75 -1.70
C PHE A 125 28.76 -4.51 -1.79
N LEU A 126 28.19 -3.31 -1.77
CA LEU A 126 28.94 -2.06 -1.81
C LEU A 126 29.89 -1.93 -0.61
N SER A 127 29.48 -2.35 0.59
CA SER A 127 30.33 -2.36 1.79
C SER A 127 31.56 -3.26 1.60
N ARG A 128 31.36 -4.46 1.04
CA ARG A 128 32.44 -5.40 0.72
C ARG A 128 33.37 -4.83 -0.36
N GLU A 129 32.82 -4.20 -1.38
CA GLU A 129 33.59 -3.58 -2.46
C GLU A 129 34.39 -2.36 -1.99
N VAL A 130 33.83 -1.55 -1.10
CA VAL A 130 34.54 -0.43 -0.46
C VAL A 130 35.66 -0.97 0.44
N ALA A 131 35.42 -2.06 1.16
CA ALA A 131 36.44 -2.69 1.99
C ALA A 131 37.59 -3.26 1.15
N SER A 132 37.30 -3.93 0.03
CA SER A 132 38.32 -4.46 -0.90
C SER A 132 39.11 -3.34 -1.57
N LEU A 133 38.44 -2.28 -2.04
CA LEU A 133 39.07 -1.08 -2.58
C LEU A 133 40.02 -0.43 -1.57
N ARG A 134 39.58 -0.31 -0.31
CA ARG A 134 40.40 0.25 0.77
C ARG A 134 41.65 -0.58 1.04
N MET A 135 41.55 -1.91 1.02
CA MET A 135 42.70 -2.81 1.17
C MET A 135 43.68 -2.65 0.00
N GLY A 136 43.19 -2.67 -1.24
CA GLY A 136 44.02 -2.49 -2.43
C GLY A 136 44.70 -1.12 -2.50
N LEU A 137 43.99 -0.04 -2.17
CA LEU A 137 44.59 1.30 -2.04
C LEU A 137 45.59 1.38 -0.87
N GLY A 138 45.32 0.68 0.24
CA GLY A 138 46.24 0.60 1.37
C GLY A 138 47.58 -0.01 1.01
N GLU A 139 47.60 -1.03 0.15
CA GLU A 139 48.83 -1.66 -0.36
C GLU A 139 49.61 -0.72 -1.30
N VAL A 140 48.94 -0.04 -2.23
CA VAL A 140 49.58 0.88 -3.20
C VAL A 140 50.04 2.19 -2.54
N ALA A 141 49.34 2.67 -1.52
CA ALA A 141 49.71 3.88 -0.77
C ALA A 141 50.60 3.57 0.45
N THR A 142 51.33 2.45 0.46
CA THR A 142 52.27 2.18 1.54
C THR A 142 53.35 3.25 1.54
N ARG A 143 53.67 3.82 2.72
CA ARG A 143 54.69 4.88 2.89
C ARG A 143 55.99 4.56 2.17
N ASP A 144 56.37 3.29 2.11
CA ASP A 144 57.60 2.84 1.46
C ASP A 144 57.53 2.86 -0.07
N PHE A 145 56.36 2.63 -0.68
CA PHE A 145 56.16 2.80 -2.13
C PHE A 145 56.20 4.28 -2.54
N ILE A 146 55.48 5.13 -1.81
CA ILE A 146 55.53 6.59 -2.05
C ILE A 146 56.95 7.12 -1.83
N ARG A 147 57.65 6.60 -0.82
CA ARG A 147 59.06 6.95 -0.54
C ARG A 147 60.01 6.42 -1.61
N SER A 148 59.79 5.24 -2.17
CA SER A 148 60.63 4.72 -3.25
C SER A 148 60.42 5.52 -4.53
N GLU A 149 59.18 5.89 -4.88
CA GLU A 149 58.96 6.69 -6.09
C GLU A 149 59.40 8.14 -5.95
N LEU A 150 59.22 8.76 -4.78
CA LEU A 150 59.85 10.05 -4.50
C LEU A 150 61.37 9.99 -4.64
N ARG A 151 61.99 8.89 -4.21
CA ARG A 151 63.45 8.72 -4.30
C ARG A 151 63.92 8.49 -5.73
N ASN A 152 63.21 7.67 -6.51
CA ASN A 152 63.46 7.49 -7.93
C ASN A 152 63.36 8.81 -8.69
N LEU A 153 62.27 9.56 -8.50
CA LEU A 153 62.08 10.87 -9.14
C LEU A 153 63.18 11.88 -8.73
N VAL A 154 63.59 11.88 -7.46
CA VAL A 154 64.69 12.74 -6.99
C VAL A 154 66.03 12.33 -7.59
N GLN A 155 66.31 11.03 -7.74
CA GLN A 155 67.52 10.53 -8.42
C GLN A 155 67.53 10.85 -9.91
N GLU A 156 66.39 10.73 -10.57
CA GLU A 156 66.22 11.04 -11.99
C GLU A 156 66.43 12.53 -12.27
N LEU A 157 66.02 13.41 -11.34
CA LEU A 157 66.25 14.85 -11.42
C LEU A 157 67.67 15.28 -10.99
N ASN A 158 68.43 14.42 -10.29
CA ASN A 158 69.78 14.75 -9.80
C ASN A 158 70.81 13.65 -10.14
N PRO A 159 71.04 13.35 -11.44
CA PRO A 159 71.93 12.26 -11.86
C PRO A 159 73.43 12.53 -11.60
N ASP A 160 73.81 13.77 -11.24
CA ASP A 160 75.21 14.20 -11.14
C ASP A 160 75.75 14.29 -9.70
N SER A 161 74.96 13.98 -8.66
CA SER A 161 75.40 14.09 -7.26
C SER A 161 76.22 12.90 -6.73
N ASP A 162 76.44 11.84 -7.51
CA ASP A 162 77.08 10.58 -7.06
C ASP A 162 78.54 10.40 -7.54
N LYS A 163 79.18 11.45 -8.10
CA LYS A 163 80.53 11.36 -8.70
C LYS A 163 81.67 12.02 -7.91
N THR A 164 81.49 12.33 -6.63
CA THR A 164 82.53 12.96 -5.78
C THR A 164 82.65 12.28 -4.44
#